data_AF-A0A8D5U8M5-F1
#
_entry.id   AF-A0A8D5U8M5-F1
#
_cell.length_a   1.000
_cell.length_b   1.000
_cell.length_c   1.000
_cell.angle_alpha   90.00
_cell.angle_beta   90.00
_cell.angle_gamma   90.00
#
_symmetry.space_group_name_H-M   'P 1'
#
loop_
_entity.id
_entity.type
_entity.pdbx_description
1 polymer ?
#
loop_
_entity_poly.entity_id
_entity_poly.type
_entity_poly.pdbx_seq_one_letter_code
_entity_poly.pdbx_strand_id
1 'polypeptide(L)'
;MNIGLIIGILILIFDFAISIWNSYNAGKIATYRKGLGTLVFFLGGFLPVSYVIATVITFILAYLGYISSSTTVFILSFDFLFFGLAIIMWGVIATTLSIVATVKGRSWTAGIITVYNAFATIADAWEYITGFLSAWKNVRRAIDSSDFSVIDVIAILAISLGIGYIISYVAYKEGIKSESGYYTSRQFF
;
A
#
# COMPACT_ATOMS: atom_id res chain seq x y z
N MET A 1 25.88 -6.00 -6.30
CA MET A 1 24.52 -5.74 -5.79
C MET A 1 23.96 -7.05 -5.30
N ASN A 2 23.56 -7.15 -4.02
CA ASN A 2 23.09 -8.42 -3.43
C ASN A 2 21.77 -8.85 -4.11
N ILE A 3 21.63 -10.12 -4.49
CA ILE A 3 20.42 -10.69 -5.12
C ILE A 3 19.15 -10.39 -4.30
N GLY A 4 19.25 -10.40 -2.97
CA GLY A 4 18.11 -10.05 -2.09
C GLY A 4 17.62 -8.61 -2.26
N LEU A 5 18.53 -7.66 -2.52
CA LEU A 5 18.16 -6.27 -2.75
C LEU A 5 17.45 -6.08 -4.09
N ILE A 6 17.87 -6.82 -5.12
CA ILE A 6 17.19 -6.83 -6.44
C ILE A 6 15.76 -7.35 -6.28
N ILE A 7 15.59 -8.47 -5.57
CA ILE A 7 14.27 -9.07 -5.32
C ILE A 7 13.39 -8.10 -4.52
N GLY A 8 13.92 -7.46 -3.47
CA GLY A 8 13.17 -6.47 -2.69
C GLY A 8 12.70 -5.27 -3.51
N ILE A 9 13.54 -4.74 -4.41
CA ILE A 9 13.14 -3.67 -5.33
C ILE A 9 12.02 -4.13 -6.27
N LEU A 10 12.12 -5.34 -6.82
CA LEU A 10 11.09 -5.87 -7.72
C LEU A 10 9.75 -6.05 -7.02
N ILE A 11 9.75 -6.54 -5.77
CA ILE A 11 8.55 -6.64 -4.93
C ILE A 11 7.94 -5.25 -4.73
N LEU A 12 8.74 -4.26 -4.34
CA LEU A 12 8.28 -2.90 -4.08
C LEU A 12 7.67 -2.23 -5.33
N ILE A 13 8.24 -2.47 -6.52
CA ILE A 13 7.66 -2.01 -7.80
C ILE A 13 6.32 -2.69 -8.09
N PHE A 14 6.25 -4.00 -7.86
CA PHE A 14 5.03 -4.77 -8.10
C PHE A 14 3.90 -4.35 -7.16
N ASP A 15 4.20 -4.16 -5.88
CA ASP A 15 3.27 -3.66 -4.88
C ASP A 15 2.75 -2.29 -5.24
N PHE A 16 3.63 -1.40 -5.71
CA PHE A 16 3.24 -0.08 -6.19
C PHE A 16 2.26 -0.16 -7.37
N ALA A 17 2.56 -1.00 -8.37
CA ALA A 17 1.71 -1.18 -9.53
C ALA A 17 0.33 -1.76 -9.15
N ILE A 18 0.30 -2.78 -8.27
CA ILE A 18 -0.95 -3.34 -7.73
C ILE A 18 -1.75 -2.29 -6.98
N SER A 19 -1.08 -1.44 -6.20
CA SER A 19 -1.76 -0.43 -5.39
C SER A 19 -2.40 0.66 -6.27
N ILE A 20 -1.74 1.06 -7.35
CA ILE A 20 -2.34 1.94 -8.37
C ILE A 20 -3.53 1.25 -9.04
N TRP A 21 -3.41 -0.03 -9.39
CA TRP A 21 -4.51 -0.82 -9.95
C TRP A 21 -5.71 -0.92 -8.99
N ASN A 22 -5.46 -1.11 -7.70
CA ASN A 22 -6.47 -1.10 -6.66
C ASN A 22 -7.14 0.28 -6.54
N SER A 23 -6.38 1.38 -6.61
CA SER A 23 -6.96 2.73 -6.67
C SER A 23 -7.86 2.91 -7.89
N TYR A 24 -7.46 2.43 -9.06
CA TYR A 24 -8.30 2.47 -10.26
C TYR A 24 -9.60 1.66 -10.08
N ASN A 25 -9.51 0.43 -9.59
CA ASN A 25 -10.69 -0.39 -9.33
C ASN A 25 -11.59 0.18 -8.23
N ALA A 26 -11.01 0.81 -7.20
CA ALA A 26 -11.75 1.54 -6.19
C ALA A 26 -12.63 2.63 -6.80
N GLY A 27 -12.12 3.33 -7.83
CA GLY A 27 -12.87 4.31 -8.61
C GLY A 27 -14.07 3.71 -9.30
N LYS A 28 -13.87 2.57 -9.97
CA LYS A 28 -14.97 1.80 -10.58
C LYS A 28 -16.02 1.38 -9.56
N ILE A 29 -15.58 0.83 -8.43
CA ILE A 29 -16.48 0.37 -7.36
C ILE A 29 -17.28 1.52 -6.76
N ALA A 30 -16.67 2.70 -6.64
CA ALA A 30 -17.31 3.85 -6.02
C ALA A 30 -18.52 4.38 -6.79
N THR A 31 -18.64 4.10 -8.10
CA THR A 31 -19.78 4.56 -8.91
C THR A 31 -21.09 3.87 -8.52
N TYR A 32 -21.04 2.61 -8.09
CA TYR A 32 -22.21 1.85 -7.66
C TYR A 32 -22.23 1.57 -6.14
N ARG A 33 -21.08 1.60 -5.46
CA ARG A 33 -20.94 1.43 -4.01
C ARG A 33 -19.84 2.33 -3.45
N LYS A 34 -20.18 3.61 -3.25
CA LYS A 34 -19.26 4.65 -2.76
C LYS A 34 -18.46 4.26 -1.51
N GLY A 35 -19.11 3.66 -0.51
CA GLY A 35 -18.45 3.24 0.74
C GLY A 35 -17.37 2.18 0.52
N LEU A 36 -17.69 1.13 -0.24
CA LEU A 36 -16.73 0.07 -0.56
C LEU A 36 -15.59 0.61 -1.43
N GLY A 37 -15.90 1.42 -2.44
CA GLY A 37 -14.87 2.05 -3.28
C GLY A 37 -13.94 2.95 -2.48
N THR A 38 -14.46 3.70 -1.50
CA THR A 38 -13.63 4.53 -0.61
C THR A 38 -12.71 3.67 0.25
N LEU A 39 -13.20 2.56 0.80
CA LEU A 39 -12.39 1.65 1.60
C LEU A 39 -11.26 1.02 0.76
N VAL A 40 -11.57 0.49 -0.43
CA VAL A 40 -10.57 -0.07 -1.36
C VAL A 40 -9.54 0.99 -1.75
N PHE A 41 -9.98 2.24 -1.96
CA PHE A 41 -9.09 3.35 -2.26
C PHE A 41 -8.09 3.59 -1.13
N PHE A 42 -8.57 3.73 0.12
CA PHE A 42 -7.68 4.04 1.25
C PHE A 42 -6.75 2.88 1.59
N LEU A 43 -7.29 1.68 1.79
CA LEU A 43 -6.53 0.54 2.32
C LEU A 43 -5.74 -0.20 1.25
N GLY A 44 -6.29 -0.34 0.04
CA GLY A 44 -5.66 -1.09 -1.04
C GLY A 44 -4.85 -0.25 -2.02
N GLY A 45 -4.99 1.07 -1.97
CA GLY A 45 -4.35 1.99 -2.90
C GLY A 45 -3.50 3.06 -2.22
N PHE A 46 -4.14 4.03 -1.58
CA PHE A 46 -3.49 5.20 -1.00
C PHE A 46 -2.42 4.86 0.04
N LEU A 47 -2.74 4.03 1.04
CA LEU A 47 -1.78 3.68 2.09
C LEU A 47 -0.59 2.89 1.52
N PRO A 48 -0.78 1.83 0.71
CA PRO A 48 0.33 1.12 0.07
C PRO A 48 1.18 2.00 -0.86
N VAL A 49 0.58 2.88 -1.68
CA VAL A 49 1.34 3.83 -2.51
C VAL A 49 2.16 4.77 -1.62
N SER A 50 1.57 5.30 -0.55
CA SER A 50 2.28 6.20 0.37
C SER A 50 3.45 5.51 1.07
N TYR A 51 3.29 4.23 1.44
CA TYR A 51 4.35 3.39 1.99
C TYR A 51 5.55 3.28 1.03
N VAL A 52 5.28 2.96 -0.24
CA VAL A 52 6.32 2.85 -1.27
C VAL A 52 7.05 4.18 -1.42
N ILE A 53 6.31 5.30 -1.47
CA ILE A 53 6.91 6.63 -1.61
C ILE A 53 7.74 7.00 -0.38
N ALA A 54 7.25 6.73 0.83
CA ALA A 54 7.99 6.98 2.07
C ALA A 54 9.30 6.19 2.11
N THR A 55 9.25 4.92 1.72
CA THR A 55 10.43 4.07 1.62
C THR A 55 11.44 4.64 0.61
N VAL A 56 10.99 4.98 -0.60
CA VAL A 56 11.86 5.52 -1.67
C VAL A 56 12.48 6.86 -1.28
N ILE A 57 11.70 7.80 -0.76
CA ILE A 57 12.20 9.12 -0.33
C ILE A 57 13.21 8.96 0.80
N THR A 58 12.92 8.10 1.78
CA THR A 58 13.82 7.81 2.90
C THR A 58 15.16 7.27 2.40
N PHE A 59 15.15 6.30 1.48
CA PHE A 59 16.39 5.76 0.90
C PHE A 59 17.19 6.83 0.15
N ILE A 60 16.53 7.67 -0.65
CA ILE A 60 17.21 8.75 -1.39
C ILE A 60 17.85 9.75 -0.43
N LEU A 61 17.11 10.23 0.56
CA LEU A 61 17.60 11.22 1.52
C LEU A 61 18.72 10.65 2.40
N ALA A 62 18.61 9.40 2.83
CA ALA A 62 19.66 8.72 3.59
C ALA A 62 20.92 8.53 2.74
N TYR A 63 20.78 8.11 1.48
CA TYR A 63 21.91 7.94 0.56
C TYR A 63 22.66 9.25 0.30
N LEU A 64 21.92 10.36 0.20
CA LEU A 64 22.49 11.69 0.02
C LEU A 64 23.00 12.32 1.34
N GLY A 65 22.81 11.67 2.48
CA GLY A 65 23.24 12.15 3.78
C GLY A 65 22.39 13.32 4.32
N TYR A 66 21.18 13.53 3.79
CA TYR A 66 20.28 14.60 4.25
C TYR A 66 19.54 14.26 5.55
N ILE A 67 19.44 12.98 5.90
CA ILE A 67 18.85 12.52 7.16
C ILE A 67 19.81 11.60 7.90
N SER A 68 19.69 11.60 9.23
CA SER A 68 20.52 10.77 10.09
C SER A 68 20.16 9.28 10.00
N SER A 69 21.09 8.44 10.46
CA SER A 69 20.89 6.99 10.51
C SER A 69 19.72 6.62 11.43
N SER A 70 19.60 7.27 12.60
CA SER A 70 18.48 7.06 13.52
C SER A 70 17.14 7.43 12.88
N THR A 71 17.05 8.58 12.21
CA THR A 71 15.84 9.01 11.48
C THR A 71 15.47 8.01 10.38
N THR A 72 16.46 7.53 9.62
CA THR A 72 16.26 6.51 8.58
C THR A 72 15.69 5.21 9.18
N VAL A 73 16.32 4.70 10.24
CA VAL A 73 15.89 3.47 10.93
C VAL A 73 14.50 3.65 11.53
N PHE A 74 14.20 4.82 12.08
CA PHE A 74 12.87 5.15 12.59
C PHE A 74 11.83 5.02 11.49
N ILE A 75 12.00 5.73 10.36
CA ILE A 75 10.98 5.78 9.30
C ILE A 75 10.74 4.38 8.74
N LEU A 76 11.79 3.64 8.38
CA LEU A 76 11.62 2.29 7.83
C LEU A 76 10.95 1.32 8.82
N SER A 77 11.29 1.42 10.12
CA SER A 77 10.68 0.56 11.15
C SER A 77 9.24 0.99 11.48
N PHE A 78 8.97 2.29 11.48
CA PHE A 78 7.64 2.85 11.66
C PHE A 78 6.72 2.49 10.48
N ASP A 79 7.23 2.60 9.26
CA ASP A 79 6.53 2.25 8.04
C ASP A 79 6.14 0.77 8.05
N PHE A 80 7.07 -0.12 8.42
CA PHE A 80 6.77 -1.53 8.63
C PHE A 80 5.65 -1.75 9.65
N LEU A 81 5.68 -1.08 10.80
CA LEU A 81 4.68 -1.26 11.86
C LEU A 81 3.30 -0.72 11.47
N PHE A 82 3.24 0.47 10.87
CA PHE A 82 1.99 1.14 10.54
C PHE A 82 1.39 0.63 9.23
N PHE A 83 2.16 0.69 8.15
CA PHE A 83 1.68 0.27 6.84
C PHE A 83 1.61 -1.26 6.71
N GLY A 84 2.49 -2.02 7.37
CA GLY A 84 2.39 -3.48 7.40
C GLY A 84 1.06 -3.96 8.00
N LEU A 85 0.58 -3.31 9.06
CA LEU A 85 -0.75 -3.61 9.62
C LEU A 85 -1.87 -3.25 8.63
N ALA A 86 -1.76 -2.11 7.95
CA ALA A 86 -2.72 -1.68 6.94
C ALA A 86 -2.81 -2.66 5.76
N ILE A 87 -1.66 -3.17 5.30
CA ILE A 87 -1.55 -4.16 4.23
C ILE A 87 -2.22 -5.47 4.65
N ILE A 88 -1.99 -5.96 5.87
CA ILE A 88 -2.66 -7.17 6.38
C ILE A 88 -4.19 -6.97 6.44
N MET A 89 -4.65 -5.84 6.98
CA MET A 89 -6.09 -5.54 7.02
C MET A 89 -6.69 -5.50 5.61
N TRP A 90 -5.97 -4.92 4.65
CA TRP A 90 -6.37 -4.94 3.25
C TRP A 90 -6.40 -6.35 2.67
N GLY A 91 -5.39 -7.18 2.93
CA GLY A 91 -5.32 -8.57 2.49
C GLY A 91 -6.51 -9.40 2.94
N VAL A 92 -6.94 -9.24 4.20
CA VAL A 92 -8.15 -9.89 4.73
C VAL A 92 -9.41 -9.44 3.97
N ILE A 93 -9.53 -8.15 3.69
CA ILE A 93 -10.69 -7.58 2.98
C ILE A 93 -10.69 -8.06 1.51
N ALA A 94 -9.54 -8.03 0.83
CA ALA A 94 -9.38 -8.50 -0.53
C ALA A 94 -9.73 -9.99 -0.66
N THR A 95 -9.25 -10.81 0.28
CA THR A 95 -9.59 -12.24 0.37
C THR A 95 -11.10 -12.45 0.56
N THR A 96 -11.73 -11.66 1.43
CA THR A 96 -13.19 -11.75 1.67
C THR A 96 -13.97 -11.38 0.41
N LEU A 97 -13.58 -10.30 -0.28
CA LEU A 97 -14.23 -9.87 -1.53
C LEU A 97 -14.07 -10.90 -2.64
N SER A 98 -12.91 -11.52 -2.78
CA SER A 98 -12.67 -12.56 -3.79
C SER A 98 -13.45 -13.84 -3.48
N ILE A 99 -13.60 -14.24 -2.21
CA ILE A 99 -14.48 -15.36 -1.80
C ILE A 99 -15.91 -15.08 -2.23
N VAL A 100 -16.44 -13.90 -1.91
CA VAL A 100 -17.82 -13.52 -2.27
C VAL A 100 -18.02 -13.53 -3.78
N ALA A 101 -17.05 -13.03 -4.55
CA ALA A 101 -17.08 -13.05 -6.01
C ALA A 101 -17.05 -14.48 -6.57
N THR A 102 -16.25 -15.38 -5.98
CA THR A 102 -16.20 -16.80 -6.36
C THR A 102 -17.53 -17.50 -6.12
N VAL A 103 -18.07 -17.36 -4.90
CA VAL A 103 -19.30 -18.07 -4.47
C VAL A 103 -20.53 -17.56 -5.21
N LYS A 104 -20.69 -16.22 -5.33
CA LYS A 104 -21.88 -15.63 -5.96
C LYS A 104 -21.77 -15.52 -7.47
N GLY A 105 -20.58 -15.25 -8.00
CA GLY A 105 -20.34 -15.10 -9.44
C GLY A 105 -19.98 -16.39 -10.16
N ARG A 106 -19.75 -17.50 -9.43
CA ARG A 106 -19.29 -18.80 -9.98
C ARG A 106 -18.07 -18.67 -10.90
N SER A 107 -17.23 -17.67 -10.66
CA SER A 107 -16.06 -17.37 -11.47
C SER A 107 -14.86 -18.16 -10.93
N TRP A 108 -14.36 -19.11 -11.71
CA TRP A 108 -13.20 -19.92 -11.35
C TRP A 108 -11.92 -19.08 -11.22
N THR A 109 -11.78 -18.01 -12.00
CA THR A 109 -10.66 -17.07 -11.90
C THR A 109 -10.68 -16.30 -10.58
N ALA A 110 -11.85 -15.95 -10.05
CA ALA A 110 -11.97 -15.37 -8.71
C ALA A 110 -11.54 -16.36 -7.61
N GLY A 111 -11.73 -17.67 -7.84
CA GLY A 111 -11.26 -18.72 -6.95
C GLY A 111 -9.73 -18.77 -6.85
N ILE A 112 -9.03 -18.67 -7.98
CA ILE A 112 -7.55 -18.60 -8.01
C ILE A 112 -7.04 -17.35 -7.29
N ILE A 113 -7.66 -16.20 -7.58
CA ILE A 113 -7.33 -14.92 -6.91
C ILE A 113 -7.55 -15.02 -5.40
N THR A 114 -8.57 -15.74 -4.96
CA THR A 114 -8.85 -15.96 -3.54
C THR A 114 -7.73 -16.74 -2.85
N VAL A 115 -7.25 -17.83 -3.45
CA VAL A 115 -6.16 -18.62 -2.90
C VAL A 115 -4.88 -17.79 -2.82
N TYR A 116 -4.57 -17.02 -3.87
CA TYR A 116 -3.43 -16.12 -3.87
C TYR A 116 -3.53 -15.06 -2.76
N ASN A 117 -4.66 -14.34 -2.67
CA ASN A 117 -4.86 -13.31 -1.65
C ASN A 117 -4.75 -13.88 -0.23
N ALA A 118 -5.30 -15.08 0.01
CA ALA A 118 -5.19 -15.74 1.30
C ALA A 118 -3.74 -16.09 1.65
N PHE A 119 -2.99 -16.65 0.70
CA PHE A 119 -1.57 -16.96 0.90
C PHE A 119 -0.73 -15.71 1.13
N ALA A 120 -0.92 -14.67 0.30
CA ALA A 120 -0.23 -13.38 0.46
C ALA A 120 -0.52 -12.76 1.84
N THR A 121 -1.79 -12.71 2.25
CA THR A 121 -2.19 -12.20 3.57
C THR A 121 -1.52 -12.96 4.72
N ILE A 122 -1.40 -14.30 4.60
CA ILE A 122 -0.72 -15.12 5.62
C ILE A 122 0.78 -14.83 5.62
N ALA A 123 1.41 -14.71 4.46
CA ALA A 123 2.83 -14.39 4.34
C ALA A 123 3.14 -13.01 4.94
N ASP A 124 2.34 -11.99 4.59
CA ASP A 124 2.46 -10.62 5.11
C ASP A 124 2.25 -10.60 6.63
N ALA A 125 1.25 -11.33 7.13
CA ALA A 125 1.00 -11.45 8.56
C ALA A 125 2.15 -12.15 9.29
N TRP A 126 2.73 -13.18 8.69
CA TRP A 126 3.88 -13.88 9.25
C TRP A 126 5.12 -12.99 9.32
N GLU A 127 5.43 -12.27 8.24
CA GLU A 127 6.53 -11.31 8.21
C GLU A 127 6.32 -10.21 9.25
N TYR A 128 5.11 -9.64 9.30
CA TYR A 128 4.75 -8.63 10.29
C TYR A 128 4.94 -9.11 11.73
N ILE A 129 4.39 -10.28 12.08
CA ILE A 129 4.47 -10.83 13.44
C ILE A 129 5.92 -11.10 13.83
N THR A 130 6.70 -11.73 12.95
CA THR A 130 8.10 -12.07 13.22
C THR A 130 9.01 -10.84 13.29
N GLY A 131 8.72 -9.80 12.49
CA GLY A 131 9.46 -8.54 12.48
C GLY A 131 9.02 -7.53 13.55
N PHE A 132 7.81 -7.63 14.10
CA PHE A 132 7.17 -6.59 14.93
C PHE A 132 8.04 -6.14 16.10
N LEU A 133 8.51 -7.07 16.94
CA LEU A 133 9.31 -6.74 18.12
C LEU A 133 10.66 -6.12 17.76
N SER A 134 11.23 -6.50 16.61
CA SER A 134 12.48 -5.92 16.11
C SER A 134 12.25 -4.48 15.67
N ALA A 135 11.23 -4.26 14.83
CA ALA A 135 10.86 -2.92 14.36
C ALA A 135 10.49 -1.99 15.53
N TRP A 136 9.74 -2.49 16.51
CA TRP A 136 9.40 -1.72 17.72
C TRP A 136 10.63 -1.31 18.53
N LYS A 137 11.59 -2.22 18.71
CA LYS A 137 12.86 -1.91 19.39
C LYS A 137 13.68 -0.89 18.61
N ASN A 138 13.70 -0.97 17.28
CA ASN A 138 14.40 -0.03 16.41
C ASN A 138 13.79 1.37 16.50
N VAL A 139 12.46 1.49 16.46
CA VAL A 139 11.75 2.75 16.67
C VAL A 139 12.14 3.39 18.00
N ARG A 140 12.09 2.62 19.10
CA ARG A 140 12.44 3.14 20.43
C ARG A 140 13.90 3.60 20.49
N ARG A 141 14.83 2.78 20.01
CA ARG A 141 16.26 3.12 19.99
C ARG A 141 16.56 4.34 19.12
N ALA A 142 15.85 4.50 18.01
CA ALA A 142 16.02 5.64 17.13
C ALA A 142 15.56 6.93 17.82
N ILE A 143 14.40 6.92 18.49
CA ILE A 143 13.90 8.10 19.24
C ILE A 143 14.88 8.50 20.35
N ASP A 144 15.46 7.53 21.05
CA ASP A 144 16.41 7.79 22.15
C ASP A 144 17.78 8.29 21.65
N SER A 145 18.02 8.34 20.34
CA SER A 145 19.29 8.77 19.75
C SER A 145 19.41 10.28 19.67
N SER A 146 20.61 10.81 19.93
CA SER A 146 20.90 12.24 19.91
C SER A 146 20.81 12.90 18.52
N ASP A 147 20.92 12.10 17.46
CA ASP A 147 20.89 12.54 16.06
C ASP A 147 19.50 12.39 15.42
N PHE A 148 18.48 12.02 16.19
CA PHE A 148 17.12 11.84 15.69
C PHE A 148 16.41 13.17 15.46
N SER A 149 15.72 13.29 14.33
CA SER A 149 14.96 14.49 13.95
C SER A 149 13.49 14.17 13.71
N VAL A 150 12.63 14.57 14.67
CA VAL A 150 11.17 14.45 14.52
C VAL A 150 10.66 15.29 13.33
N ILE A 151 11.31 16.41 13.05
CA ILE A 151 10.92 17.30 11.95
C ILE A 151 11.10 16.58 10.60
N ASP A 152 12.23 15.88 10.43
CA ASP A 152 12.51 15.14 9.20
C ASP A 152 11.51 14.00 9.01
N VAL A 153 11.17 13.28 10.09
CA VAL A 153 10.12 12.25 10.08
C VAL A 153 8.79 12.83 9.61
N ILE A 154 8.33 13.91 10.23
CA ILE A 154 7.04 14.53 9.87
C ILE A 154 7.06 15.02 8.43
N ALA A 155 8.14 15.67 8.00
CA ALA A 155 8.28 16.18 6.63
C ALA A 155 8.23 15.04 5.60
N ILE A 156 8.99 13.96 5.82
CA ILE A 156 9.04 12.80 4.91
C ILE A 156 7.67 12.14 4.84
N LEU A 157 7.02 11.87 5.97
CA LEU A 157 5.70 11.23 5.99
C LEU A 157 4.64 12.13 5.33
N ALA A 158 4.63 13.44 5.61
CA ALA A 158 3.68 14.37 5.01
C ALA A 158 3.84 14.47 3.49
N ILE A 159 5.07 14.59 2.99
CA ILE A 159 5.37 14.61 1.56
C ILE A 159 4.95 13.29 0.91
N SER A 160 5.26 12.17 1.56
CA SER A 160 4.96 10.83 1.03
C SER A 160 3.46 10.56 0.96
N LEU A 161 2.70 10.95 1.98
CA LEU A 161 1.24 10.91 1.97
C LEU A 161 0.67 11.86 0.91
N GLY A 162 1.24 13.05 0.73
CA GLY A 162 0.80 14.00 -0.30
C GLY A 162 0.97 13.43 -1.72
N ILE A 163 2.16 12.92 -2.04
CA ILE A 163 2.46 12.29 -3.32
C ILE A 163 1.61 11.02 -3.51
N GLY A 164 1.55 10.17 -2.50
CA GLY A 164 0.77 8.94 -2.53
C GLY A 164 -0.71 9.21 -2.77
N TYR A 165 -1.27 10.24 -2.12
CA TYR A 165 -2.64 10.68 -2.37
C TYR A 165 -2.84 11.12 -3.81
N ILE A 166 -1.95 11.96 -4.36
CA ILE A 166 -2.08 12.45 -5.74
C ILE A 166 -2.09 11.28 -6.72
N ILE A 167 -1.12 10.37 -6.62
CA ILE A 167 -0.98 9.22 -7.53
C ILE A 167 -2.22 8.32 -7.45
N SER A 168 -2.60 7.90 -6.24
CA SER A 168 -3.77 7.05 -6.03
C SER A 168 -5.05 7.75 -6.47
N TYR A 169 -5.21 9.04 -6.20
CA TYR A 169 -6.42 9.79 -6.54
C TYR A 169 -6.59 9.96 -8.04
N VAL A 170 -5.51 10.19 -8.79
CA VAL A 170 -5.54 10.23 -10.25
C VAL A 170 -6.02 8.88 -10.80
N ALA A 171 -5.44 7.77 -10.34
CA ALA A 171 -5.88 6.44 -10.74
C ALA A 171 -7.36 6.17 -10.41
N TYR A 172 -7.78 6.57 -9.21
CA TYR A 172 -9.18 6.49 -8.78
C TYR A 172 -10.13 7.29 -9.67
N LYS A 173 -9.75 8.50 -10.07
CA LYS A 173 -10.54 9.33 -10.99
C LYS A 173 -10.66 8.70 -12.37
N GLU A 174 -9.58 8.12 -12.91
CA GLU A 174 -9.63 7.39 -14.17
C GLU A 174 -10.55 6.15 -14.07
N GLY A 175 -10.56 5.48 -12.91
CA GLY A 175 -11.52 4.42 -12.61
C GLY A 175 -12.97 4.87 -12.74
N ILE A 176 -13.34 5.98 -12.09
CA ILE A 176 -14.70 6.55 -12.17
C ILE A 176 -15.06 6.90 -13.62
N LYS A 177 -14.19 7.61 -14.33
CA LYS A 177 -14.43 8.04 -15.72
C LYS A 177 -14.71 6.86 -16.64
N SER A 178 -13.96 5.77 -16.48
CA SER A 178 -14.11 4.58 -17.32
C SER A 178 -15.50 3.96 -17.24
N GLU A 179 -16.10 3.93 -16.04
CA GLU A 179 -17.47 3.44 -15.86
C GLU A 179 -18.51 4.46 -16.36
N SER A 180 -18.35 5.74 -16.05
CA SER A 180 -19.29 6.78 -16.52
C SER A 180 -19.34 6.86 -18.06
N GLY A 181 -18.21 6.74 -18.75
CA GLY A 181 -18.17 6.68 -20.21
C GLY A 181 -18.86 5.42 -20.77
N TYR A 182 -18.73 4.29 -20.07
CA TYR A 182 -19.40 3.03 -20.43
C TYR A 182 -20.93 3.10 -20.26
N TYR A 183 -21.43 3.74 -19.19
CA TYR A 183 -22.87 3.94 -19.00
C TYR A 183 -23.45 4.91 -20.02
N THR A 184 -22.70 5.94 -20.41
CA THR A 184 -23.14 6.92 -21.41
C THR A 184 -23.28 6.26 -22.78
N SER A 185 -22.33 5.43 -23.21
CA SER A 185 -22.41 4.73 -24.50
C SER A 185 -23.55 3.71 -24.58
N ARG A 186 -23.92 3.07 -23.46
CA ARG A 186 -25.04 2.13 -23.39
C ARG A 186 -26.43 2.76 -23.46
N GLN A 187 -26.58 4.06 -23.19
CA GLN A 187 -27.87 4.74 -23.34
C GLN A 187 -28.18 5.13 -24.80
N PHE A 188 -27.20 5.05 -25.69
CA PHE A 188 -27.34 5.38 -27.10
C PHE A 188 -27.52 4.14 -28.02
N PHE A 189 -27.53 2.94 -27.46
CA PHE A 189 -27.85 1.67 -28.16
C PHE A 189 -29.07 1.02 -27.53
#